data_AF-A0A1C6GGY9-F1
#
_entry.id   AF-A0A1C6GGY9-F1
#
_cell.length_a   1.000
_cell.length_b   1.000
_cell.length_c   1.000
_cell.angle_alpha   90.00
_cell.angle_beta   90.00
_cell.angle_gamma   90.00
#
_symmetry.space_group_name_H-M   'P 1'
#
loop_
_entity.id
_entity.type
_entity.pdbx_description
1 polymer ?
#
loop_
_entity_poly.entity_id
_entity_poly.type
_entity_poly.pdbx_seq_one_letter_code
_entity_poly.pdbx_strand_id
1 'polypeptide(L)'
;MRKLKNYKPTKFKAKGSYYDKEYADFAVAFIESLCHTKGTWAGKWFELMDWQEQIIRDLFGILKPNGYRQFNTAYIEIPKKNGKSELATAVALLLTCGDGEQRAEVYGAAADRQQASIVFDVAADMVRMCPALNKRVKILASQKRLIYEPTNSFYQVLSAEQNGS
;
A
#
# COMPACT_ATOMS: atom_id res chain seq x y z
N MET A 1 2.99 -15.00 -11.54
CA MET A 1 1.98 -13.96 -11.24
C MET A 1 0.61 -14.49 -11.65
N ARG A 2 -0.23 -14.84 -10.66
CA ARG A 2 -1.65 -15.07 -10.93
C ARG A 2 -2.23 -13.72 -11.37
N LYS A 3 -3.04 -13.71 -12.42
CA LYS A 3 -3.72 -12.49 -12.88
C LYS A 3 -5.20 -12.70 -12.73
N LEU A 4 -5.90 -11.71 -12.20
CA LEU A 4 -7.36 -11.67 -12.20
C LEU A 4 -7.88 -11.82 -13.63
N LYS A 5 -8.35 -13.01 -13.99
CA LYS A 5 -8.66 -13.38 -15.39
C LYS A 5 -9.80 -12.56 -16.00
N ASN A 6 -10.70 -12.05 -15.16
CA ASN A 6 -11.92 -11.35 -15.58
C ASN A 6 -12.07 -9.99 -14.88
N TYR A 7 -10.98 -9.22 -14.78
CA TYR A 7 -11.05 -7.87 -14.25
C TYR A 7 -12.05 -7.03 -15.05
N LYS A 8 -12.95 -6.35 -14.33
CA LYS A 8 -13.84 -5.33 -14.87
C LYS A 8 -13.66 -4.07 -14.04
N PRO A 9 -13.42 -2.90 -14.67
CA PRO A 9 -13.36 -1.64 -13.94
C PRO A 9 -14.62 -1.42 -13.12
N THR A 10 -14.44 -0.86 -11.92
CA THR A 10 -15.57 -0.49 -11.07
C THR A 10 -16.58 0.41 -11.77
N LYS A 11 -17.87 0.25 -11.44
CA LYS A 11 -18.96 1.12 -11.91
C LYS A 11 -18.78 2.59 -11.52
N PHE A 12 -17.89 2.89 -10.57
CA PHE A 12 -17.57 4.25 -10.13
C PHE A 12 -16.54 4.96 -11.03
N LYS A 13 -16.09 4.33 -12.12
CA LYS A 13 -15.27 4.99 -13.13
C LYS A 13 -16.06 6.10 -13.81
N ALA A 14 -15.55 7.34 -13.73
CA ALA A 14 -16.13 8.49 -14.40
C ALA A 14 -16.01 8.37 -15.92
N LYS A 15 -16.96 8.95 -16.65
CA LYS A 15 -17.03 8.87 -18.12
C LYS A 15 -15.74 9.32 -18.82
N GLY A 16 -15.09 10.35 -18.31
CA GLY A 16 -13.84 10.89 -18.87
C GLY A 16 -12.57 10.15 -18.44
N SER A 17 -12.65 9.20 -17.52
CA SER A 17 -11.48 8.44 -17.05
C SER A 17 -11.33 7.13 -17.83
N TYR A 18 -10.10 6.64 -17.92
CA TYR A 18 -9.75 5.41 -18.62
C TYR A 18 -9.07 4.42 -17.67
N TYR A 19 -9.04 3.15 -18.08
CA TYR A 19 -8.28 2.12 -17.38
C TYR A 19 -6.92 1.99 -18.05
N ASP A 20 -5.87 2.20 -17.27
CA ASP A 20 -4.49 1.96 -17.65
C ASP A 20 -4.02 0.63 -17.05
N LYS A 21 -3.74 -0.33 -17.93
CA LYS A 21 -3.33 -1.67 -17.53
C LYS A 21 -1.89 -1.70 -17.02
N GLU A 22 -1.01 -0.83 -17.51
CA GLU A 22 0.40 -0.83 -17.11
C GLU A 22 0.54 -0.31 -15.69
N TYR A 23 -0.14 0.78 -15.35
CA TYR A 23 -0.19 1.30 -13.98
C TYR A 23 -0.81 0.28 -13.01
N ALA A 24 -1.89 -0.38 -13.42
CA ALA A 24 -2.52 -1.41 -12.61
C ALA A 24 -1.62 -2.64 -12.40
N ASP A 25 -0.99 -3.15 -13.47
CA ASP A 25 -0.09 -4.30 -13.40
C ASP A 25 1.16 -3.97 -12.57
N PHE A 26 1.68 -2.74 -12.66
CA PHE A 26 2.78 -2.28 -11.81
C PHE A 26 2.41 -2.28 -10.33
N ALA A 27 1.25 -1.72 -9.96
CA ALA A 27 0.79 -1.69 -8.58
C ALA A 27 0.62 -3.12 -8.00
N VAL A 28 0.02 -4.03 -8.78
CA VAL A 28 -0.13 -5.44 -8.40
C VAL A 28 1.25 -6.10 -8.25
N ALA A 29 2.13 -5.95 -9.24
CA ALA A 29 3.46 -6.57 -9.21
C ALA A 29 4.32 -6.05 -8.06
N PHE A 30 4.23 -4.76 -7.72
CA PHE A 30 4.89 -4.19 -6.56
C PHE A 30 4.43 -4.88 -5.27
N ILE A 31 3.12 -4.99 -5.06
CA ILE A 31 2.58 -5.62 -3.84
C ILE A 31 2.96 -7.10 -3.77
N GLU A 32 2.84 -7.82 -4.88
CA GLU A 32 3.18 -9.24 -4.92
C GLU A 32 4.69 -9.51 -4.77
N SER A 33 5.55 -8.50 -4.98
CA SER A 33 6.99 -8.59 -4.69
C SER A 33 7.34 -8.48 -3.20
N LEU A 34 6.36 -8.15 -2.35
CA LEU A 34 6.50 -8.14 -0.91
C LEU A 34 6.26 -9.55 -0.34
N CYS A 35 6.72 -9.78 0.89
CA CYS A 35 6.50 -11.03 1.59
C CYS A 35 5.55 -10.86 2.78
N HIS A 36 4.78 -11.89 3.07
CA HIS A 36 4.09 -12.00 4.34
C HIS A 36 5.11 -12.10 5.49
N THR A 37 4.85 -11.40 6.58
CA THR A 37 5.79 -11.24 7.70
C THR A 37 5.45 -12.11 8.91
N LYS A 38 4.23 -12.67 8.98
CA LYS A 38 3.72 -13.38 10.18
C LYS A 38 3.07 -14.73 9.86
N GLY A 39 3.06 -15.60 10.87
CA GLY A 39 2.34 -16.87 10.87
C GLY A 39 2.92 -17.91 9.91
N THR A 40 2.09 -18.89 9.52
CA THR A 40 2.44 -19.97 8.58
C THR A 40 2.79 -19.49 7.17
N TRP A 41 2.57 -18.20 6.89
CA TRP A 41 2.85 -17.57 5.61
C TRP A 41 4.13 -16.74 5.63
N ALA A 42 4.82 -16.62 6.78
CA ALA A 42 6.05 -15.87 6.88
C ALA A 42 7.08 -16.32 5.82
N GLY A 43 7.64 -15.35 5.08
CA GLY A 43 8.60 -15.60 4.00
C GLY A 43 7.99 -15.99 2.66
N LYS A 44 6.67 -16.23 2.59
CA LYS A 44 5.98 -16.45 1.32
C LYS A 44 5.63 -15.10 0.68
N TRP A 45 5.56 -15.13 -0.65
CA TRP A 45 5.18 -13.98 -1.47
C TRP A 45 3.74 -13.56 -1.13
N PHE A 46 3.48 -12.26 -1.12
CA PHE A 46 2.15 -11.72 -0.85
C PHE A 46 1.28 -11.86 -2.10
N GLU A 47 0.64 -13.01 -2.27
CA GLU A 47 -0.33 -13.20 -3.35
C GLU A 47 -1.64 -12.47 -3.03
N LEU A 48 -2.04 -11.55 -3.91
CA LEU A 48 -3.30 -10.83 -3.74
C LEU A 48 -4.48 -11.78 -4.01
N MET A 49 -5.47 -11.78 -3.10
CA MET A 49 -6.76 -12.41 -3.40
C MET A 49 -7.47 -11.64 -4.50
N ASP A 50 -8.33 -12.31 -5.28
CA ASP A 50 -9.04 -11.70 -6.42
C ASP A 50 -9.75 -10.38 -6.07
N TRP A 51 -10.34 -10.28 -4.87
CA TRP A 51 -10.99 -9.05 -4.39
C TRP A 51 -10.00 -7.95 -3.98
N GLN A 52 -8.82 -8.31 -3.46
CA GLN A 52 -7.76 -7.34 -3.15
C GLN A 52 -7.16 -6.80 -4.44
N GLU A 53 -6.89 -7.69 -5.41
CA GLU A 53 -6.40 -7.31 -6.73
C GLU A 53 -7.40 -6.39 -7.45
N GLN A 54 -8.71 -6.66 -7.35
CA GLN A 54 -9.75 -5.77 -7.89
C GLN A 54 -9.63 -4.34 -7.31
N ILE A 55 -9.51 -4.21 -5.99
CA ILE A 55 -9.35 -2.90 -5.32
C ILE A 55 -8.08 -2.19 -5.81
N ILE A 56 -6.94 -2.88 -5.83
CA ILE A 56 -5.67 -2.29 -6.26
C ILE A 56 -5.74 -1.85 -7.72
N ARG A 57 -6.29 -2.68 -8.61
CA ARG A 57 -6.46 -2.33 -10.03
C ARG A 57 -7.40 -1.15 -10.23
N ASP A 58 -8.47 -1.04 -9.44
CA ASP A 58 -9.38 0.12 -9.52
C ASP A 58 -8.72 1.40 -9.02
N LEU A 59 -7.99 1.35 -7.89
CA LEU A 59 -7.38 2.53 -7.28
C LEU A 59 -6.18 3.07 -8.06
N PHE A 60 -5.34 2.18 -8.59
CA PHE A 60 -4.10 2.55 -9.25
C PHE A 60 -4.18 2.51 -10.78
N GLY A 61 -5.16 1.80 -11.35
CA GLY A 61 -5.33 1.67 -12.79
C GLY A 61 -6.34 2.62 -13.41
N ILE A 62 -7.23 3.26 -12.64
CA ILE A 62 -8.24 4.17 -13.20
C ILE A 62 -7.71 5.61 -13.15
N LEU A 63 -7.39 6.15 -14.32
CA LEU A 63 -6.74 7.45 -14.49
C LEU A 63 -7.65 8.46 -15.20
N LYS A 64 -7.49 9.72 -14.82
CA LYS A 64 -8.04 10.89 -15.53
C LYS A 64 -7.23 11.14 -16.81
N PRO A 65 -7.76 11.90 -17.79
CA PRO A 65 -7.05 12.23 -19.03
C PRO A 65 -5.68 12.88 -18.84
N ASN A 66 -5.47 13.56 -17.70
CA ASN A 66 -4.21 14.20 -17.34
C ASN A 66 -3.20 13.26 -16.66
N GLY A 67 -3.47 11.94 -16.62
CA GLY A 67 -2.57 10.92 -16.06
C GLY A 67 -2.67 10.72 -14.55
N TYR A 68 -3.43 11.56 -13.84
CA TYR A 68 -3.61 11.40 -12.39
C TYR A 68 -4.66 10.34 -12.06
N ARG A 69 -4.52 9.67 -10.91
CA ARG A 69 -5.51 8.74 -10.39
C ARG A 69 -6.89 9.39 -10.28
N GLN A 70 -7.94 8.66 -10.66
CA GLN A 70 -9.31 9.13 -10.51
C GLN A 70 -9.72 9.15 -9.03
N PHE A 71 -9.40 8.08 -8.31
CA PHE A 71 -9.75 7.90 -6.91
C PHE A 71 -8.66 8.45 -5.99
N ASN A 72 -8.97 9.57 -5.34
CA ASN A 72 -8.12 10.15 -4.31
C ASN A 72 -8.54 9.68 -2.89
N THR A 73 -9.73 9.10 -2.77
CA THR A 73 -10.30 8.59 -1.52
C THR A 73 -10.94 7.24 -1.78
N ALA A 74 -10.65 6.27 -0.91
CA ALA A 74 -11.23 4.94 -0.94
C ALA A 74 -11.72 4.56 0.45
N TYR A 75 -12.95 4.08 0.55
CA TYR A 75 -13.51 3.51 1.77
C TYR A 75 -13.73 2.02 1.55
N ILE A 76 -13.09 1.19 2.38
CA ILE A 76 -13.08 -0.26 2.21
C ILE A 76 -13.37 -0.90 3.57
N GLU A 77 -14.47 -1.65 3.64
CA GLU A 77 -14.83 -2.42 4.81
C GLU A 77 -14.32 -3.85 4.68
N ILE A 78 -13.40 -4.23 5.57
CA ILE A 78 -12.79 -5.56 5.57
C ILE A 78 -13.02 -6.21 6.96
N PRO A 79 -13.67 -7.38 7.02
CA PRO A 79 -13.88 -8.07 8.29
C PRO A 79 -12.56 -8.49 8.95
N LYS A 80 -12.56 -8.64 10.28
CA LYS A 80 -11.37 -9.06 11.04
C LYS A 80 -10.79 -10.37 10.47
N LYS A 81 -9.45 -10.50 10.52
CA LYS A 81 -8.67 -11.65 10.04
C LYS A 81 -8.63 -11.87 8.51
N ASN A 82 -9.03 -10.87 7.70
CA ASN A 82 -8.94 -10.94 6.23
C ASN A 82 -7.76 -10.15 5.64
N GLY A 83 -6.61 -10.11 6.33
CA GLY A 83 -5.39 -9.49 5.80
C GLY A 83 -5.46 -7.97 5.59
N LYS A 84 -6.34 -7.27 6.32
CA LYS A 84 -6.56 -5.81 6.15
C LYS A 84 -5.30 -5.00 6.48
N SER A 85 -4.55 -5.40 7.50
CA SER A 85 -3.36 -4.69 7.95
C SER A 85 -2.23 -4.88 6.95
N GLU A 86 -2.07 -6.09 6.44
CA GLU A 86 -1.13 -6.43 5.38
C GLU A 86 -1.45 -5.66 4.09
N LEU A 87 -2.71 -5.61 3.66
CA LEU A 87 -3.11 -4.84 2.48
C LEU A 87 -2.85 -3.34 2.66
N ALA A 88 -3.22 -2.77 3.82
CA ALA A 88 -2.96 -1.36 4.12
C ALA A 88 -1.45 -1.04 4.15
N THR A 89 -0.64 -1.97 4.67
CA THR A 89 0.82 -1.86 4.67
C THR A 89 1.37 -1.85 3.25
N ALA A 90 0.92 -2.79 2.41
CA ALA A 90 1.37 -2.90 1.03
C ALA A 90 1.02 -1.65 0.21
N VAL A 91 -0.17 -1.09 0.41
CA VAL A 91 -0.59 0.19 -0.19
C VAL A 91 0.29 1.35 0.30
N ALA A 92 0.59 1.44 1.60
CA ALA A 92 1.46 2.49 2.13
C ALA A 92 2.88 2.40 1.56
N LEU A 93 3.45 1.19 1.43
CA LEU A 93 4.76 0.98 0.82
C LEU A 93 4.75 1.31 -0.67
N LEU A 94 3.69 0.96 -1.40
CA LEU A 94 3.53 1.31 -2.82
C LEU A 94 3.52 2.83 -3.01
N LEU A 95 2.72 3.56 -2.22
CA LEU A 95 2.66 5.02 -2.28
C LEU A 95 4.00 5.67 -1.90
N THR A 96 4.74 5.05 -0.98
CA THR A 96 6.02 5.61 -0.50
C THR A 96 7.17 5.33 -1.47
N CYS A 97 7.21 4.13 -2.06
CA CYS A 97 8.39 3.63 -2.77
C CYS A 97 8.19 3.34 -4.26
N GLY A 98 6.95 3.10 -4.68
CA GLY A 98 6.62 2.65 -6.04
C GLY A 98 5.90 3.69 -6.91
N ASP A 99 5.21 4.67 -6.31
CA ASP A 99 4.36 5.61 -7.06
C ASP A 99 5.14 6.66 -7.89
N GLY A 100 6.47 6.72 -7.75
CA GLY A 100 7.34 7.63 -8.50
C GLY A 100 7.30 9.10 -8.06
N GLU A 101 6.41 9.43 -7.11
CA GLU A 101 6.26 10.76 -6.55
C GLU A 101 7.50 11.20 -5.75
N GLN A 102 8.00 12.40 -6.04
CA GLN A 102 9.15 12.98 -5.34
C GLN A 102 8.69 13.54 -3.99
N ARG A 103 9.39 13.17 -2.91
CA ARG A 103 9.12 13.63 -1.54
C ARG A 103 7.69 13.36 -1.09
N ALA A 104 7.14 12.21 -1.47
CA ALA A 104 5.81 11.79 -1.05
C ALA A 104 5.73 11.67 0.49
N GLU A 105 4.66 12.19 1.07
CA GLU A 105 4.37 12.09 2.49
C GLU A 105 3.19 11.15 2.72
N VAL A 106 3.48 9.94 3.20
CA VAL A 106 2.46 8.92 3.44
C VAL A 106 2.24 8.79 4.94
N TYR A 107 1.01 9.01 5.39
CA TYR A 107 0.65 8.95 6.80
C TYR A 107 -0.27 7.77 7.08
N GLY A 108 0.10 6.96 8.07
CA GLY A 108 -0.74 5.91 8.63
C GLY A 108 -1.42 6.38 9.90
N ALA A 109 -2.76 6.40 9.91
CA ALA A 109 -3.55 6.71 11.10
C ALA A 109 -4.46 5.53 11.44
N ALA A 110 -4.60 5.25 12.74
CA ALA A 110 -5.56 4.27 13.25
C ALA A 110 -6.18 4.80 14.55
N ALA A 111 -7.41 4.39 14.85
CA ALA A 111 -8.11 4.78 16.07
C ALA A 111 -7.39 4.33 17.36
N ASP A 112 -6.59 3.26 17.27
CA ASP A 112 -5.81 2.71 18.38
C ASP A 112 -4.32 2.71 18.02
N ARG A 113 -3.50 3.19 18.95
CA ARG A 113 -2.04 3.24 18.84
C ARG A 113 -1.43 1.85 18.62
N GLN A 114 -2.03 0.79 19.17
CA GLN A 114 -1.53 -0.57 18.94
C GLN A 114 -1.78 -0.99 17.49
N GLN A 115 -2.96 -0.70 16.93
CA GLN A 115 -3.24 -0.95 15.50
C GLN A 115 -2.28 -0.17 14.60
N ALA A 116 -2.01 1.10 14.92
CA ALA A 116 -1.08 1.94 14.18
C ALA A 116 0.34 1.34 14.21
N SER A 117 0.79 0.87 15.38
CA SER A 117 2.09 0.22 15.54
C SER A 117 2.19 -1.09 14.77
N ILE A 118 1.12 -1.89 14.72
CA ILE A 118 1.08 -3.14 13.95
C ILE A 118 1.37 -2.89 12.48
N VAL A 119 0.75 -1.87 11.86
CA VAL A 119 0.96 -1.57 10.43
C VAL A 119 2.41 -1.14 10.19
N PHE A 120 2.98 -0.31 11.06
CA PHE A 120 4.39 0.06 10.95
C PHE A 120 5.33 -1.13 11.05
N ASP A 121 5.12 -1.99 12.05
CA ASP A 121 6.01 -3.13 12.29
C ASP A 121 5.95 -4.10 11.09
N VAL A 122 4.76 -4.33 10.52
CA VAL A 122 4.60 -5.11 9.28
C VAL A 122 5.32 -4.43 8.11
N ALA A 123 5.23 -3.10 7.98
CA ALA A 123 5.93 -2.35 6.92
C ALA A 123 7.45 -2.49 7.02
N ALA A 124 8.00 -2.31 8.23
CA ALA A 124 9.42 -2.44 8.49
C ALA A 124 9.92 -3.86 8.18
N ASP A 125 9.15 -4.88 8.54
CA ASP A 125 9.50 -6.27 8.26
C ASP A 125 9.43 -6.58 6.76
N MET A 126 8.40 -6.11 6.03
CA MET A 126 8.32 -6.24 4.57
C MET A 126 9.53 -5.60 3.88
N VAL A 127 9.96 -4.42 4.34
CA VAL A 127 11.16 -3.73 3.84
C VAL A 127 12.41 -4.56 4.09
N ARG A 128 12.61 -5.08 5.31
CA ARG A 128 13.79 -5.91 5.65
C ARG A 128 13.85 -7.18 4.81
N MET A 129 12.69 -7.79 4.53
CA MET A 129 12.58 -9.02 3.76
C MET A 129 12.73 -8.81 2.25
N CYS A 130 12.54 -7.59 1.75
CA CYS A 130 12.70 -7.26 0.34
C CYS A 130 14.11 -6.65 0.09
N PRO A 131 15.06 -7.38 -0.53
CA PRO A 131 16.43 -6.89 -0.70
C PRO A 131 16.54 -5.57 -1.46
N ALA A 132 15.61 -5.32 -2.38
CA ALA A 132 15.56 -4.09 -3.17
C ALA A 132 15.13 -2.88 -2.33
N LEU A 133 14.21 -3.06 -1.38
CA LEU A 133 13.76 -2.00 -0.47
C LEU A 133 14.72 -1.83 0.71
N ASN A 134 15.23 -2.93 1.28
CA ASN A 134 16.15 -2.90 2.41
C ASN A 134 17.41 -2.06 2.15
N LYS A 135 17.87 -2.01 0.88
CA LYS A 135 19.02 -1.19 0.46
C LYS A 135 18.71 0.30 0.27
N ARG A 136 17.44 0.69 0.20
CA ARG A 136 16.98 2.02 -0.23
C ARG A 136 16.06 2.71 0.78
N VAL A 137 15.62 1.97 1.80
CA VAL A 137 14.69 2.44 2.81
C VAL A 137 15.41 2.47 4.16
N LYS A 138 15.50 3.67 4.73
CA LYS A 138 15.97 3.87 6.10
C LYS A 138 14.80 3.70 7.08
N ILE A 139 14.96 2.78 8.03
CA ILE A 139 13.95 2.49 9.06
C ILE A 139 14.31 3.25 10.35
N LEU A 140 13.46 4.19 10.76
CA LEU A 140 13.57 4.92 12.03
C LEU A 140 12.50 4.38 13.00
N ALA A 141 12.78 3.25 13.63
CA ALA A 141 11.80 2.51 14.42
C ALA A 141 11.27 3.28 15.65
N SER A 142 12.11 4.08 16.32
CA SER A 142 11.71 4.91 17.47
C SER A 142 10.68 5.97 17.09
N GLN A 143 10.80 6.51 15.88
CA GLN A 143 9.87 7.48 15.33
C GLN A 143 8.71 6.83 14.59
N LYS A 144 8.70 5.50 14.41
CA LYS A 144 7.75 4.79 13.53
C LYS A 144 7.71 5.41 12.11
N ARG A 145 8.90 5.67 11.55
CA ARG A 145 9.12 6.25 10.22
C ARG A 145 9.93 5.35 9.29
N LEU A 146 9.54 5.29 8.02
CA LEU A 146 10.33 4.75 6.91
C LEU A 146 10.67 5.89 5.96
N ILE A 147 11.91 5.98 5.50
CA ILE A 147 12.34 6.99 4.52
C ILE A 147 12.85 6.24 3.30
N TYR A 148 12.21 6.44 2.15
CA TYR A 148 12.68 5.96 0.86
C TYR A 148 13.63 6.99 0.25
N GLU A 149 14.92 6.68 0.30
CA GLU A 149 16.00 7.61 -0.05
C GLU A 149 15.99 8.07 -1.52
N PRO A 150 15.67 7.23 -2.53
CA PRO A 150 15.72 7.62 -3.94
C PRO A 150 14.83 8.81 -4.32
N THR A 151 13.69 8.98 -3.67
CA THR A 151 12.76 10.09 -3.90
C THR A 151 12.66 11.01 -2.69
N ASN A 152 13.38 10.69 -1.60
CA ASN A 152 13.24 11.32 -0.29
C ASN A 152 11.78 11.34 0.23
N SER A 153 11.01 10.30 -0.12
CA SER A 153 9.64 10.07 0.36
C SER A 153 9.65 9.40 1.73
N PHE A 154 8.56 9.48 2.49
CA PHE A 154 8.44 8.78 3.77
C PHE A 154 7.06 8.21 4.05
N TYR A 155 7.05 7.15 4.85
CA TYR A 155 5.88 6.65 5.55
C TYR A 155 6.03 6.91 7.05
N GLN A 156 5.01 7.52 7.66
CA GLN A 156 4.99 7.85 9.09
C GLN A 156 3.66 7.40 9.70
N VAL A 157 3.72 6.65 10.79
CA VAL A 157 2.53 6.41 11.61
C VAL A 157 2.32 7.57 12.55
N LEU A 158 1.13 8.17 12.50
CA LEU A 158 0.74 9.20 13.44
C LEU A 158 0.34 8.52 14.76
N SER A 159 0.97 8.93 15.86
CA SER A 159 0.39 8.67 17.17
C SER A 159 -0.86 9.51 17.31
N ALA A 160 -1.97 8.92 17.74
CA ALA A 160 -3.08 9.70 18.25
C ALA A 160 -2.58 10.49 19.46
N GLU A 161 -2.23 11.77 19.27
CA GLU A 161 -2.25 12.71 20.37
C GLU A 161 -3.71 12.80 20.79
N GLN A 162 -4.01 12.39 22.03
CA GLN A 162 -5.25 12.80 22.67
C GLN A 162 -5.19 14.33 22.72
N ASN A 163 -5.84 15.00 21.77
CA ASN A 163 -6.33 16.36 22.01
C ASN A 163 -7.47 16.23 23.02
N GLY A 164 -7.08 16.02 24.28
CA GLY A 164 -7.92 16.26 25.42
C GLY A 164 -7.91 17.76 25.68
N SER A 165 -8.93 18.43 25.17
CA SER A 165 -9.41 19.72 25.66
C SER A 165 -10.87 19.85 25.29
#